data_AF-A0A958TCN6-F1
#
_entry.id   AF-A0A958TCN6-F1
#
_cell.length_a   1.000
_cell.length_b   1.000
_cell.length_c   1.000
_cell.angle_alpha   90.00
_cell.angle_beta   90.00
_cell.angle_gamma   90.00
#
_symmetry.space_group_name_H-M   'P 1'
#
loop_
_entity.id
_entity.type
_entity.pdbx_description
1 polymer ?
#
loop_
_entity_poly.entity_id
_entity_poly.type
_entity_poly.pdbx_seq_one_letter_code
_entity_poly.pdbx_strand_id
1 'polypeptide(L)'
;MQQTTNTILMIRPVAFRMNEQTAVNNYFQEDLDLRNAEINAKAQQEFDDFVEKLRRVGVQVIVENDDLLMDTPDSIFPNNWVSFHENGVVALYPMFAENRRRERREEIMDRMEEEGFLIDGYMDYTAAEDEGFFLEGTGSIVLDRVNGKAYCALSPRADEGLFIEFCEDFEYDPVVFTAYQTVEGERLPIYHTNVMMCLGEGFCVICLDTIDDKSDQKEVLHHLKESKKEVIKISEDQMYHFAGNMLQVSGSNNQRYTVMSSAAYQSLTAQQIAQIEKFGPIIHSNLETIETCGGGSARCMMAEVFLPKAEE
;
A
#
# COMPACT_ATOMS: atom_id res chain seq x y z
N MET A 1 11.97 -4.70 14.97
CA MET A 1 10.85 -4.25 14.13
C MET A 1 10.49 -2.81 14.42
N GLN A 2 10.91 -1.92 13.53
CA GLN A 2 10.46 -0.54 13.42
C GLN A 2 9.13 -0.51 12.68
N GLN A 3 8.23 0.40 13.05
CA GLN A 3 6.96 0.57 12.31
C GLN A 3 7.15 1.35 11.01
N THR A 4 8.10 2.28 11.01
CA THR A 4 8.31 3.23 9.91
C THR A 4 9.75 3.10 9.43
N THR A 5 9.94 3.34 8.13
CA THR A 5 11.26 3.41 7.50
C THR A 5 11.48 4.82 6.95
N ASN A 6 12.74 5.19 6.74
CA ASN A 6 13.10 6.39 6.00
C ASN A 6 13.29 6.13 4.50
N THR A 7 13.25 4.87 4.06
CA THR A 7 13.53 4.47 2.68
C THR A 7 12.32 3.81 2.03
N ILE A 8 12.00 4.24 0.81
CA ILE A 8 10.93 3.65 0.01
C ILE A 8 11.40 3.42 -1.43
N LEU A 9 10.90 2.36 -2.04
CA LEU A 9 10.96 2.11 -3.48
C LEU A 9 9.67 2.63 -4.12
N MET A 10 9.83 3.35 -5.23
CA MET A 10 8.74 3.83 -6.07
C MET A 10 9.07 3.56 -7.54
N ILE A 11 8.06 3.19 -8.34
CA ILE A 11 8.24 2.90 -9.77
C ILE A 11 7.63 4.03 -10.58
N ARG A 12 8.47 4.69 -11.39
CA ARG A 12 8.02 5.77 -12.28
C ARG A 12 7.32 5.18 -13.50
N PRO A 13 6.06 5.53 -13.77
CA PRO A 13 5.32 4.96 -14.90
C PRO A 13 5.90 5.40 -16.24
N VAL A 14 5.83 4.51 -17.24
CA VAL A 14 6.20 4.82 -18.65
C VAL A 14 5.03 4.75 -19.63
N ALA A 15 3.96 4.02 -19.28
CA ALA A 15 2.75 3.85 -20.09
C ALA A 15 1.47 3.71 -19.23
N PHE A 16 1.32 4.59 -18.22
CA PHE A 16 0.19 4.59 -17.29
C PHE A 16 -1.15 4.87 -17.99
N ARG A 17 -2.15 4.07 -17.63
CA ARG A 17 -3.54 4.10 -18.12
C ARG A 17 -4.39 3.20 -17.21
N MET A 18 -5.71 3.25 -17.37
CA MET A 18 -6.60 2.26 -16.75
C MET A 18 -6.24 0.85 -17.21
N ASN A 19 -6.14 -0.09 -16.27
CA ASN A 19 -5.83 -1.48 -16.56
C ASN A 19 -7.11 -2.33 -16.64
N GLU A 20 -7.38 -2.87 -17.82
CA GLU A 20 -8.59 -3.63 -18.10
C GLU A 20 -8.68 -4.94 -17.29
N GLN A 21 -7.52 -5.52 -16.91
CA GLN A 21 -7.48 -6.76 -16.13
C GLN A 21 -7.75 -6.54 -14.64
N THR A 22 -7.50 -5.34 -14.11
CA THR A 22 -7.77 -5.02 -12.70
C THR A 22 -9.13 -4.37 -12.49
N ALA A 23 -9.66 -3.68 -13.51
CA ALA A 23 -10.94 -2.97 -13.44
C ALA A 23 -12.13 -3.90 -13.11
N VAL A 24 -12.00 -5.21 -13.34
CA VAL A 24 -13.05 -6.20 -13.03
C VAL A 24 -13.40 -6.30 -11.54
N ASN A 25 -12.46 -5.95 -10.65
CA ASN A 25 -12.64 -6.01 -9.20
C ASN A 25 -11.99 -4.83 -8.45
N ASN A 26 -11.39 -3.86 -9.16
CA ASN A 26 -10.96 -2.57 -8.62
C ASN A 26 -11.98 -1.47 -8.97
N TYR A 27 -13.03 -1.35 -8.14
CA TYR A 27 -14.10 -0.37 -8.34
C TYR A 27 -13.70 1.08 -8.03
N PHE A 28 -12.43 1.36 -7.72
CA PHE A 28 -11.89 2.72 -7.60
C PHE A 28 -11.37 3.27 -8.94
N GLN A 29 -11.22 2.42 -9.97
CA GLN A 29 -10.80 2.86 -11.30
C GLN A 29 -11.97 3.48 -12.07
N GLU A 30 -11.74 4.63 -12.69
CA GLU A 30 -12.65 5.31 -13.61
C GLU A 30 -11.94 5.62 -14.93
N ASP A 31 -12.73 5.74 -16.01
CA ASP A 31 -12.22 6.08 -17.34
C ASP A 31 -12.16 7.60 -17.52
N LEU A 32 -11.03 8.11 -18.03
CA LEU A 32 -10.86 9.51 -18.39
C LEU A 32 -11.00 9.64 -19.90
N ASP A 33 -11.84 10.58 -20.37
CA ASP A 33 -11.95 10.93 -21.80
C ASP A 33 -10.73 11.75 -22.27
N LEU A 34 -9.55 11.13 -22.20
CA LEU A 34 -8.25 11.67 -22.55
C LEU A 34 -7.44 10.62 -23.32
N ARG A 35 -6.45 11.07 -24.09
CA ARG A 35 -5.54 10.13 -24.77
C ARG A 35 -4.58 9.52 -23.76
N ASN A 36 -4.28 8.22 -23.89
CA ASN A 36 -3.32 7.52 -23.01
C ASN A 36 -1.98 8.25 -22.84
N ALA A 37 -1.46 8.91 -23.89
CA ALA A 37 -0.24 9.70 -23.80
C ALA A 37 -0.37 10.92 -22.87
N GLU A 38 -1.54 11.55 -22.82
CA GLU A 38 -1.83 12.69 -21.93
C GLU A 38 -2.04 12.21 -20.49
N ILE A 39 -2.71 11.06 -20.30
CA ILE A 39 -2.85 10.39 -19.00
C ILE A 39 -1.48 10.08 -18.41
N ASN A 40 -0.61 9.41 -19.17
CA ASN A 40 0.73 9.07 -18.71
C ASN A 40 1.57 10.31 -18.38
N ALA A 41 1.51 11.37 -19.19
CA ALA A 41 2.24 12.60 -18.92
C ALA A 41 1.80 13.29 -17.61
N LYS A 42 0.49 13.30 -17.32
CA LYS A 42 -0.04 13.82 -16.06
C LYS A 42 0.39 12.95 -14.87
N ALA A 43 0.25 11.63 -14.98
CA ALA A 43 0.66 10.70 -13.93
C ALA A 43 2.17 10.80 -13.62
N GLN A 44 3.01 10.99 -14.66
CA GLN A 44 4.44 11.26 -14.47
C GLN A 44 4.69 12.56 -13.70
N GLN A 45 3.96 13.64 -14.01
CA GLN A 45 4.10 14.90 -13.27
C GLN A 45 3.65 14.76 -11.81
N GLU A 46 2.52 14.10 -11.55
CA GLU A 46 2.01 13.83 -10.20
C GLU A 46 3.00 12.98 -9.40
N PHE A 47 3.58 11.95 -10.03
CA PHE A 47 4.63 11.11 -9.46
C PHE A 47 5.88 11.93 -9.12
N ASP A 48 6.41 12.70 -10.07
CA ASP A 48 7.65 13.47 -9.90
C ASP A 48 7.47 14.53 -8.78
N ASP A 49 6.33 15.24 -8.74
CA ASP A 49 5.99 16.19 -7.67
C ASP A 49 5.90 15.53 -6.30
N PHE A 50 5.36 14.31 -6.24
CA PHE A 50 5.23 13.56 -5.01
C PHE A 50 6.59 13.08 -4.48
N VAL A 51 7.44 12.53 -5.36
CA VAL A 51 8.83 12.17 -5.04
C VAL A 51 9.60 13.37 -4.51
N GLU A 52 9.47 14.54 -5.14
CA GLU A 52 10.12 15.76 -4.67
C GLU A 52 9.70 16.14 -3.25
N LYS A 53 8.40 16.08 -2.93
CA LYS A 53 7.89 16.41 -1.58
C LYS A 53 8.45 15.48 -0.52
N LEU A 54 8.52 14.18 -0.79
CA LEU A 54 9.07 13.18 0.13
C LEU A 54 10.57 13.40 0.35
N ARG A 55 11.34 13.62 -0.73
CA ARG A 55 12.77 13.91 -0.63
C ARG A 55 13.06 15.20 0.14
N ARG A 56 12.21 16.24 0.00
CA ARG A 56 12.36 17.52 0.73
C ARG A 56 12.30 17.38 2.25
N VAL A 57 11.59 16.38 2.78
CA VAL A 57 11.56 16.10 4.23
C VAL A 57 12.62 15.09 4.67
N GLY A 58 13.42 14.56 3.75
CA GLY A 58 14.51 13.63 4.01
C GLY A 58 14.14 12.15 3.95
N VAL A 59 13.05 11.78 3.28
CA VAL A 59 12.79 10.39 2.92
C VAL A 59 13.73 10.01 1.76
N GLN A 60 14.43 8.88 1.87
CA GLN A 60 15.20 8.28 0.77
C GLN A 60 14.21 7.60 -0.18
N VAL A 61 14.02 8.21 -1.35
CA VAL A 61 13.13 7.66 -2.39
C VAL A 61 13.98 7.07 -3.51
N ILE A 62 14.02 5.75 -3.58
CA ILE A 62 14.64 5.00 -4.67
C ILE A 62 13.61 4.91 -5.79
N VAL A 63 13.95 5.47 -6.95
CA VAL A 63 13.05 5.52 -8.09
C VAL A 63 13.65 4.69 -9.21
N GLU A 64 12.89 3.70 -9.67
CA GLU A 64 13.17 2.96 -10.90
C GLU A 64 12.13 3.26 -11.97
N ASN A 65 12.52 3.25 -13.24
CA ASN A 65 11.56 3.42 -14.33
C ASN A 65 10.94 2.07 -14.68
N ASP A 66 9.63 2.06 -14.94
CA ASP A 66 8.98 0.91 -15.54
C ASP A 66 9.55 0.59 -16.95
N ASP A 67 9.31 -0.63 -17.43
CA ASP A 67 9.72 -1.06 -18.77
C ASP A 67 8.54 -1.05 -19.74
N LEU A 68 8.64 -0.21 -20.77
CA LEU A 68 7.63 -0.06 -21.81
C LEU A 68 7.32 -1.38 -22.54
N LEU A 69 8.30 -2.29 -22.61
CA LEU A 69 8.15 -3.59 -23.28
C LEU A 69 7.29 -4.57 -22.47
N MET A 70 7.16 -4.36 -21.16
CA MET A 70 6.43 -5.25 -20.26
C MET A 70 4.92 -5.01 -20.28
N ASP A 71 4.47 -3.85 -20.73
CA ASP A 71 3.06 -3.44 -20.77
C ASP A 71 2.34 -3.68 -19.43
N THR A 72 2.85 -3.01 -18.41
CA THR A 72 2.48 -3.11 -16.99
C THR A 72 1.94 -1.76 -16.49
N PRO A 73 0.71 -1.38 -16.84
CA PRO A 73 0.17 -0.06 -16.53
C PRO A 73 0.07 0.26 -15.03
N ASP A 74 0.00 -0.77 -14.16
CA ASP A 74 -0.08 -0.64 -12.70
C ASP A 74 1.28 -0.79 -11.99
N SER A 75 2.39 -0.87 -12.72
CA SER A 75 3.75 -1.02 -12.16
C SER A 75 4.12 0.06 -11.14
N ILE A 76 3.46 1.22 -11.21
CA ILE A 76 3.55 2.33 -10.27
C ILE A 76 3.19 1.92 -8.82
N PHE A 77 2.55 0.77 -8.61
CA PHE A 77 2.17 0.22 -7.30
C PHE A 77 3.03 -0.99 -6.88
N PRO A 78 4.34 -0.80 -6.59
CA PRO A 78 5.25 -1.91 -6.30
C PRO A 78 4.91 -2.67 -5.02
N ASN A 79 4.17 -2.02 -4.11
CA ASN A 79 3.82 -2.58 -2.81
C ASN A 79 2.92 -3.82 -2.91
N ASN A 80 2.37 -4.11 -4.09
CA ASN A 80 1.52 -5.27 -4.31
C ASN A 80 2.31 -6.54 -4.61
N TRP A 81 3.50 -6.43 -5.19
CA TRP A 81 4.27 -7.61 -5.62
C TRP A 81 5.55 -7.85 -4.80
N VAL A 82 6.05 -6.84 -4.06
CA VAL A 82 7.24 -6.96 -3.20
C VAL A 82 7.07 -6.30 -1.84
N SER A 83 7.71 -6.89 -0.83
CA SER A 83 7.99 -6.22 0.43
C SER A 83 9.37 -6.58 0.97
N PHE A 84 9.92 -5.69 1.79
CA PHE A 84 11.31 -5.72 2.25
C PHE A 84 11.34 -5.73 3.78
N HIS A 85 12.06 -6.66 4.40
CA HIS A 85 11.97 -6.91 5.85
C HIS A 85 13.31 -6.71 6.58
N GLU A 86 13.24 -6.38 7.88
CA GLU A 86 14.42 -6.07 8.72
C GLU A 86 15.40 -7.23 8.91
N ASN A 87 14.94 -8.46 8.70
CA ASN A 87 15.75 -9.67 8.76
C ASN A 87 16.49 -9.96 7.44
N GLY A 88 16.52 -9.01 6.50
CA GLY A 88 17.19 -9.17 5.21
C GLY A 88 16.38 -9.95 4.17
N VAL A 89 15.15 -10.37 4.50
CA VAL A 89 14.30 -11.15 3.60
C VAL A 89 13.47 -10.25 2.70
N VAL A 90 13.38 -10.61 1.42
CA VAL A 90 12.46 -10.03 0.44
C VAL A 90 11.29 -11.00 0.22
N ALA A 91 10.06 -10.53 0.34
CA ALA A 91 8.88 -11.32 -0.01
C ALA A 91 8.42 -10.99 -1.44
N LEU A 92 8.16 -12.03 -2.24
CA LEU A 92 7.56 -11.91 -3.58
C LEU A 92 6.16 -12.50 -3.57
N TYR A 93 5.21 -11.76 -4.16
CA TYR A 93 3.79 -12.03 -3.97
C TYR A 93 3.06 -12.48 -5.25
N PRO A 94 2.09 -13.40 -5.13
CA PRO A 94 1.24 -13.82 -6.22
C PRO A 94 0.17 -12.76 -6.54
N MET A 95 0.05 -12.41 -7.82
CA MET A 95 -0.80 -11.34 -8.31
C MET A 95 -2.01 -11.89 -9.08
N PHE A 96 -3.20 -11.37 -8.79
CA PHE A 96 -4.45 -11.85 -9.39
C PHE A 96 -4.46 -11.62 -10.91
N ALA A 97 -4.19 -10.38 -11.32
CA ALA A 97 -4.18 -10.00 -12.73
C ALA A 97 -2.89 -10.48 -13.42
N GLU A 98 -3.03 -11.21 -14.53
CA GLU A 98 -1.90 -11.83 -15.22
C GLU A 98 -0.86 -10.81 -15.71
N ASN A 99 -1.31 -9.65 -16.20
CA ASN A 99 -0.38 -8.63 -16.67
C ASN A 99 0.48 -8.04 -15.56
N ARG A 100 -0.04 -7.99 -14.32
CA ARG A 100 0.68 -7.49 -13.14
C ARG A 100 1.78 -8.44 -12.66
N ARG A 101 1.71 -9.72 -13.00
CA ARG A 101 2.77 -10.70 -12.70
C ARG A 101 4.11 -10.34 -13.35
N ARG A 102 4.05 -9.61 -14.47
CA ARG A 102 5.21 -9.09 -15.21
C ARG A 102 5.86 -7.88 -14.52
N GLU A 103 5.25 -7.31 -13.48
CA GLU A 103 5.82 -6.20 -12.70
C GLU A 103 6.98 -6.66 -11.80
N ARG A 104 7.06 -7.98 -11.51
CA ARG A 104 8.15 -8.58 -10.73
C ARG A 104 9.44 -8.54 -11.54
N ARG A 105 10.38 -7.73 -11.07
CA ARG A 105 11.63 -7.40 -11.78
C ARG A 105 12.83 -7.65 -10.89
N GLU A 106 13.68 -8.58 -11.30
CA GLU A 106 14.88 -9.00 -10.55
C GLU A 106 15.89 -7.86 -10.42
N GLU A 107 16.00 -7.01 -11.45
CA GLU A 107 16.89 -5.86 -11.47
C GLU A 107 16.61 -4.82 -10.38
N ILE A 108 15.40 -4.83 -9.80
CA ILE A 108 15.07 -4.00 -8.63
C ILE A 108 15.81 -4.49 -7.39
N MET A 109 16.06 -5.79 -7.28
CA MET A 109 16.83 -6.37 -6.16
C MET A 109 18.30 -5.99 -6.28
N ASP A 110 18.87 -6.12 -7.49
CA ASP A 110 20.22 -5.63 -7.80
C ASP A 110 20.37 -4.15 -7.41
N ARG A 111 19.35 -3.35 -7.75
CA ARG A 111 19.32 -1.93 -7.39
C ARG A 111 19.30 -1.70 -5.88
N MET A 112 18.58 -2.51 -5.10
CA MET A 112 18.61 -2.40 -3.64
C MET A 112 20.02 -2.69 -3.10
N GLU A 113 20.69 -3.71 -3.62
CA GLU A 113 22.07 -4.04 -3.22
C GLU A 113 23.06 -2.91 -3.59
N GLU A 114 22.92 -2.30 -4.76
CA GLU A 114 23.70 -1.12 -5.17
C GLU A 114 23.52 0.08 -4.23
N GLU A 115 22.33 0.24 -3.64
CA GLU A 115 22.03 1.26 -2.62
C GLU A 115 22.56 0.88 -1.22
N GLY A 116 23.26 -0.25 -1.11
CA GLY A 116 23.94 -0.73 0.09
C GLY A 116 23.07 -1.58 1.02
N PHE A 117 21.90 -2.01 0.56
CA PHE A 117 21.05 -2.93 1.32
C PHE A 117 21.55 -4.37 1.20
N LEU A 118 21.32 -5.15 2.25
CA LEU A 118 21.64 -6.57 2.30
C LEU A 118 20.36 -7.39 2.08
N ILE A 119 20.40 -8.28 1.10
CA ILE A 119 19.35 -9.28 0.85
C ILE A 119 19.92 -10.63 1.27
N ASP A 120 19.42 -11.16 2.38
CA ASP A 120 19.86 -12.43 2.96
C ASP A 120 19.06 -13.63 2.43
N GLY A 121 17.89 -13.38 1.84
CA GLY A 121 17.06 -14.42 1.26
C GLY A 121 15.71 -13.93 0.73
N TYR A 122 14.94 -14.87 0.20
CA TYR A 122 13.62 -14.63 -0.38
C TYR A 122 12.58 -15.56 0.22
N MET A 123 11.37 -15.03 0.43
CA MET A 123 10.15 -15.82 0.56
C MET A 123 9.34 -15.59 -0.71
N ASP A 124 9.21 -16.61 -1.55
CA ASP A 124 8.56 -16.50 -2.85
C ASP A 124 7.25 -17.29 -2.86
N TYR A 125 6.13 -16.54 -2.82
CA TYR A 125 4.78 -17.08 -2.82
C TYR A 125 4.18 -17.16 -4.23
N THR A 126 4.94 -16.80 -5.27
CA THR A 126 4.38 -16.64 -6.64
C THR A 126 3.86 -17.93 -7.26
N ALA A 127 4.37 -19.09 -6.84
CA ALA A 127 3.90 -20.40 -7.31
C ALA A 127 2.42 -20.66 -6.99
N ALA A 128 1.84 -19.98 -6.00
CA ALA A 128 0.42 -20.11 -5.66
C ALA A 128 -0.52 -19.63 -6.78
N GLU A 129 -0.01 -18.82 -7.72
CA GLU A 129 -0.75 -18.37 -8.91
C GLU A 129 -1.21 -19.54 -9.79
N ASP A 130 -0.45 -20.64 -9.83
CA ASP A 130 -0.77 -21.85 -10.62
C ASP A 130 -2.01 -22.57 -10.07
N GLU A 131 -2.31 -22.37 -8.79
CA GLU A 131 -3.47 -22.92 -8.09
C GLU A 131 -4.62 -21.90 -7.96
N GLY A 132 -4.43 -20.67 -8.44
CA GLY A 132 -5.42 -19.60 -8.38
C GLY A 132 -5.57 -18.93 -7.02
N PHE A 133 -4.53 -19.01 -6.17
CA PHE A 133 -4.46 -18.30 -4.89
C PHE A 133 -3.58 -17.05 -5.01
N PHE A 134 -3.98 -15.97 -4.35
CA PHE A 134 -3.35 -14.65 -4.50
C PHE A 134 -3.21 -13.93 -3.16
N LEU A 135 -2.19 -13.09 -3.05
CA LEU A 135 -1.92 -12.28 -1.87
C LEU A 135 -1.10 -11.07 -2.31
N GLU A 136 -1.76 -9.99 -2.72
CA GLU A 136 -1.12 -8.79 -3.31
C GLU A 136 -0.40 -7.89 -2.28
N GLY A 137 0.58 -8.47 -1.60
CA GLY A 137 1.58 -7.79 -0.78
C GLY A 137 1.01 -6.87 0.29
N THR A 138 1.65 -5.72 0.50
CA THR A 138 1.17 -4.72 1.47
C THR A 138 -0.01 -3.88 0.94
N GLY A 139 -0.52 -4.24 -0.25
CA GLY A 139 -1.88 -3.88 -0.69
C GLY A 139 -2.91 -4.60 0.16
N SER A 140 -2.81 -5.92 0.18
CA SER A 140 -3.67 -6.80 0.96
C SER A 140 -3.34 -6.85 2.45
N ILE A 141 -2.09 -6.56 2.84
CA ILE A 141 -1.62 -6.73 4.22
C ILE A 141 -1.24 -5.38 4.86
N VAL A 142 -1.81 -5.08 6.03
CA VAL A 142 -1.40 -3.95 6.88
C VAL A 142 -0.64 -4.49 8.10
N LEU A 143 0.64 -4.11 8.23
CA LEU A 143 1.55 -4.66 9.25
C LEU A 143 1.69 -3.72 10.45
N ASP A 144 1.37 -4.22 11.65
CA ASP A 144 1.76 -3.62 12.94
C ASP A 144 3.06 -4.26 13.42
N ARG A 145 4.15 -3.85 12.76
CA ARG A 145 5.48 -4.45 12.87
C ARG A 145 5.98 -4.52 14.31
N VAL A 146 5.73 -3.47 15.09
CA VAL A 146 6.23 -3.36 16.47
C VAL A 146 5.49 -4.31 17.42
N ASN A 147 4.25 -4.66 17.11
CA ASN A 147 3.43 -5.55 17.92
C ASN A 147 3.31 -6.96 17.33
N GLY A 148 3.99 -7.24 16.21
CA GLY A 148 3.93 -8.53 15.55
C GLY A 148 2.51 -8.91 15.13
N LYS A 149 1.70 -7.98 14.63
CA LYS A 149 0.34 -8.28 14.10
C LYS A 149 0.24 -7.93 12.62
N ALA A 150 -0.51 -8.72 11.87
CA ALA A 150 -0.83 -8.45 10.46
C ALA A 150 -2.35 -8.45 10.26
N TYR A 151 -2.87 -7.46 9.55
CA TYR A 151 -4.30 -7.29 9.29
C TYR A 151 -4.59 -7.52 7.82
N CYS A 152 -5.58 -8.37 7.53
CA CYS A 152 -5.96 -8.71 6.16
C CYS A 152 -7.47 -8.84 6.02
N ALA A 153 -8.06 -8.00 5.16
CA ALA A 153 -9.40 -8.17 4.64
C ALA A 153 -9.37 -9.18 3.49
N LEU A 154 -10.14 -10.25 3.59
CA LEU A 154 -10.21 -11.28 2.55
C LEU A 154 -10.87 -10.75 1.27
N SER A 155 -10.30 -11.09 0.13
CA SER A 155 -10.77 -10.66 -1.18
C SER A 155 -10.27 -11.62 -2.27
N PRO A 156 -10.69 -11.46 -3.54
CA PRO A 156 -10.09 -12.20 -4.65
C PRO A 156 -8.56 -12.03 -4.80
N ARG A 157 -7.97 -11.02 -4.14
CA ARG A 157 -6.54 -10.69 -4.13
C ARG A 157 -5.83 -11.02 -2.81
N ALA A 158 -6.55 -11.68 -1.88
CA ALA A 158 -6.07 -11.97 -0.55
C ALA A 158 -6.71 -13.28 -0.04
N ASP A 159 -6.03 -14.39 -0.33
CA ASP A 159 -6.37 -15.72 0.17
C ASP A 159 -5.99 -15.86 1.64
N GLU A 160 -6.88 -16.48 2.42
CA GLU A 160 -6.67 -16.67 3.86
C GLU A 160 -5.49 -17.60 4.13
N GLY A 161 -5.38 -18.72 3.41
CA GLY A 161 -4.32 -19.71 3.61
C GLY A 161 -2.93 -19.12 3.36
N LEU A 162 -2.76 -18.44 2.23
CA LEU A 162 -1.50 -17.74 1.92
C LEU A 162 -1.18 -16.63 2.93
N PHE A 163 -2.19 -15.89 3.40
CA PHE A 163 -1.98 -14.87 4.42
C PHE A 163 -1.51 -15.47 5.75
N ILE A 164 -2.07 -16.61 6.16
CA ILE A 164 -1.63 -17.34 7.36
C ILE A 164 -0.19 -17.84 7.17
N GLU A 165 0.15 -18.42 6.02
CA GLU A 165 1.52 -18.86 5.70
C GLU A 165 2.52 -17.70 5.79
N PHE A 166 2.20 -16.54 5.20
CA PHE A 166 3.00 -15.33 5.34
C PHE A 166 3.18 -14.91 6.82
N CYS A 167 2.11 -15.01 7.62
CA CYS A 167 2.19 -14.68 9.03
C CYS A 167 3.09 -15.65 9.80
N GLU A 168 3.07 -16.94 9.48
CA GLU A 168 3.95 -17.94 10.08
C GLU A 168 5.43 -17.69 9.72
N ASP A 169 5.73 -17.42 8.45
CA ASP A 169 7.10 -17.18 7.95
C ASP A 169 7.73 -15.91 8.53
N PHE A 170 6.93 -14.87 8.76
CA PHE A 170 7.39 -13.56 9.23
C PHE A 170 7.06 -13.28 10.71
N GLU A 171 6.59 -14.29 11.46
CA GLU A 171 6.29 -14.22 12.89
C GLU A 171 5.26 -13.14 13.26
N TYR A 172 4.17 -13.05 12.49
CA TYR A 172 3.01 -12.19 12.77
C TYR A 172 1.83 -12.98 13.33
N ASP A 173 1.12 -12.39 14.29
CA ASP A 173 -0.22 -12.82 14.70
C ASP A 173 -1.25 -12.33 13.65
N PRO A 174 -1.98 -13.25 12.99
CA PRO A 174 -2.93 -12.89 11.94
C PRO A 174 -4.23 -12.30 12.53
N VAL A 175 -4.70 -11.22 11.91
CA VAL A 175 -6.03 -10.62 12.14
C VAL A 175 -6.79 -10.63 10.82
N VAL A 176 -7.55 -11.69 10.60
CA VAL A 176 -8.36 -11.92 9.39
C VAL A 176 -9.76 -11.37 9.58
N PHE A 177 -10.30 -10.71 8.56
CA PHE A 177 -11.68 -10.23 8.55
C PHE A 177 -12.22 -10.09 7.12
N THR A 178 -13.52 -9.82 7.01
CA THR A 178 -14.16 -9.48 5.73
C THR A 178 -14.54 -8.00 5.68
N ALA A 179 -14.36 -7.37 4.51
CA ALA A 179 -14.70 -5.97 4.30
C ALA A 179 -15.37 -5.75 2.95
N TYR A 180 -16.41 -4.91 2.93
CA TYR A 180 -17.26 -4.65 1.79
C TYR A 180 -17.42 -3.15 1.54
N GLN A 181 -17.72 -2.80 0.31
CA GLN A 181 -17.97 -1.45 -0.17
C GLN A 181 -19.27 -1.40 -0.98
N THR A 182 -19.87 -0.23 -1.10
CA THR A 182 -21.15 -0.07 -1.78
C THR A 182 -20.96 0.31 -3.25
N VAL A 183 -21.26 -0.61 -4.17
CA VAL A 183 -21.19 -0.37 -5.62
C VAL A 183 -22.59 -0.53 -6.20
N GLU A 184 -23.15 0.54 -6.78
CA GLU A 184 -24.52 0.56 -7.34
C GLU A 184 -25.61 0.07 -6.37
N GLY A 185 -25.38 0.21 -5.06
CA GLY A 185 -26.29 -0.23 -4.01
C GLY A 185 -26.10 -1.68 -3.53
N GLU A 186 -25.12 -2.41 -4.08
CA GLU A 186 -24.73 -3.75 -3.65
C GLU A 186 -23.45 -3.70 -2.79
N ARG A 187 -23.32 -4.66 -1.86
CA ARG A 187 -22.11 -4.83 -1.04
C ARG A 187 -21.15 -5.78 -1.75
N LEU A 188 -20.02 -5.24 -2.23
CA LEU A 188 -18.98 -6.01 -2.91
C LEU A 188 -17.68 -5.99 -2.10
N PRO A 189 -16.85 -7.04 -2.16
CA PRO A 189 -15.58 -7.07 -1.42
C PRO A 189 -14.69 -5.87 -1.74
N ILE A 190 -14.00 -5.36 -0.73
CA ILE A 190 -12.88 -4.43 -0.91
C ILE A 190 -11.68 -5.23 -1.37
N TYR A 191 -11.02 -4.78 -2.44
CA TYR A 191 -9.96 -5.57 -3.07
C TYR A 191 -8.67 -5.61 -2.25
N HIS A 192 -8.30 -4.51 -1.58
CA HIS A 192 -7.08 -4.38 -0.77
C HIS A 192 -7.38 -3.76 0.59
N THR A 193 -6.83 -4.32 1.66
CA THR A 193 -6.95 -3.79 3.03
C THR A 193 -6.45 -2.35 3.13
N ASN A 194 -5.38 -2.00 2.40
CA ASN A 194 -4.74 -0.69 2.52
C ASN A 194 -5.56 0.48 1.94
N VAL A 195 -6.69 0.24 1.27
CA VAL A 195 -7.59 1.33 0.82
C VAL A 195 -8.54 1.77 1.93
N MET A 196 -8.87 0.85 2.85
CA MET A 196 -9.78 1.08 3.97
C MET A 196 -9.07 1.30 5.30
N MET A 197 -7.77 0.99 5.40
CA MET A 197 -7.01 0.99 6.65
C MET A 197 -5.54 1.35 6.44
N CYS A 198 -5.02 2.22 7.30
CA CYS A 198 -3.57 2.37 7.50
C CYS A 198 -3.21 2.35 8.98
N LEU A 199 -1.94 2.08 9.26
CA LEU A 199 -1.41 1.98 10.61
C LEU A 199 -0.08 2.74 10.71
N GLY A 200 -0.01 3.64 11.69
CA GLY A 200 1.22 4.30 12.12
C GLY A 200 1.71 3.78 13.47
N GLU A 201 2.74 4.40 14.02
CA GLU A 201 3.33 4.02 15.32
C GLU A 201 2.30 4.00 16.44
N GLY A 202 1.44 5.01 16.52
CA GLY A 202 0.47 5.17 17.60
C GLY A 202 -0.98 5.37 17.17
N PHE A 203 -1.29 5.28 15.88
CA PHE A 203 -2.66 5.44 15.36
C PHE A 203 -3.00 4.41 14.30
N CYS A 204 -4.29 4.25 14.05
CA CYS A 204 -4.82 3.54 12.91
C CYS A 204 -5.99 4.34 12.32
N VAL A 205 -5.93 4.66 11.03
CA VAL A 205 -7.09 5.16 10.29
C VAL A 205 -7.80 3.96 9.70
N ILE A 206 -9.10 3.85 9.92
CA ILE A 206 -9.87 2.68 9.47
C ILE A 206 -11.34 3.02 9.17
N CYS A 207 -11.84 2.51 8.05
CA CYS A 207 -13.25 2.56 7.70
C CYS A 207 -13.99 1.36 8.31
N LEU A 208 -14.46 1.50 9.55
CA LEU A 208 -15.16 0.40 10.24
C LEU A 208 -16.52 0.07 9.62
N ASP A 209 -17.11 0.99 8.87
CA ASP A 209 -18.42 0.79 8.20
C ASP A 209 -18.34 -0.24 7.07
N THR A 210 -17.12 -0.56 6.60
CA THR A 210 -16.88 -1.63 5.61
C THR A 210 -16.88 -3.02 6.22
N ILE A 211 -16.71 -3.15 7.54
CA ILE A 211 -16.69 -4.43 8.24
C ILE A 211 -18.11 -4.73 8.72
N ASP A 212 -18.86 -5.41 7.85
CA ASP A 212 -20.28 -5.70 8.04
C ASP A 212 -20.50 -6.65 9.23
N ASP A 213 -19.63 -7.67 9.38
CA ASP A 213 -19.67 -8.61 10.50
C ASP A 213 -19.24 -7.96 11.82
N LYS A 214 -20.08 -8.10 12.85
CA LYS A 214 -19.85 -7.47 14.16
C LYS A 214 -18.86 -8.23 15.04
N SER A 215 -18.56 -9.48 14.75
CA SER A 215 -17.47 -10.21 15.38
C SER A 215 -16.14 -9.72 14.83
N ASP A 216 -15.99 -9.67 13.50
CA ASP A 216 -14.81 -9.15 12.81
C ASP A 216 -14.47 -7.72 13.27
N GLN A 217 -15.48 -6.83 13.28
CA GLN A 217 -15.30 -5.45 13.72
C GLN A 217 -14.82 -5.35 15.17
N LYS A 218 -15.30 -6.23 16.06
CA LYS A 218 -14.86 -6.27 17.46
C LYS A 218 -13.44 -6.80 17.58
N GLU A 219 -13.08 -7.81 16.81
CA GLU A 219 -11.76 -8.42 16.84
C GLU A 219 -10.69 -7.43 16.37
N VAL A 220 -10.91 -6.77 15.23
CA VAL A 220 -10.01 -5.72 14.73
C VAL A 220 -9.81 -4.62 15.77
N LEU A 221 -10.91 -4.12 16.37
CA LEU A 221 -10.84 -3.10 17.42
C LEU A 221 -10.14 -3.60 18.70
N HIS A 222 -10.33 -4.87 19.06
CA HIS A 222 -9.66 -5.49 20.20
C HIS A 222 -8.15 -5.49 19.98
N HIS A 223 -7.68 -6.01 18.85
CA HIS A 223 -6.25 -6.06 18.52
C HIS A 223 -5.63 -4.66 18.44
N LEU A 224 -6.30 -3.69 17.81
CA LEU A 224 -5.82 -2.30 17.74
C LEU A 224 -5.69 -1.66 19.13
N LYS A 225 -6.64 -1.94 20.03
CA LYS A 225 -6.62 -1.46 21.42
C LYS A 225 -5.50 -2.10 22.22
N GLU A 226 -5.24 -3.40 22.04
CA GLU A 226 -4.10 -4.09 22.66
C GLU A 226 -2.77 -3.49 22.21
N SER A 227 -2.64 -3.18 20.92
CA SER A 227 -1.50 -2.45 20.34
C SER A 227 -1.46 -0.96 20.71
N LYS A 228 -2.40 -0.49 21.55
CA LYS A 228 -2.52 0.90 22.03
C LYS A 228 -2.62 1.94 20.90
N LYS A 229 -3.21 1.57 19.76
CA LYS A 229 -3.41 2.49 18.64
C LYS A 229 -4.61 3.40 18.90
N GLU A 230 -4.45 4.70 18.67
CA GLU A 230 -5.57 5.64 18.57
C GLU A 230 -6.35 5.33 17.28
N VAL A 231 -7.59 4.87 17.41
CA VAL A 231 -8.46 4.55 16.27
C VAL A 231 -9.11 5.83 15.76
N ILE A 232 -8.80 6.18 14.51
CA ILE A 232 -9.35 7.31 13.77
C ILE A 232 -10.31 6.74 12.72
N LYS A 233 -11.61 6.84 13.00
CA LYS A 233 -12.64 6.30 12.12
C LYS A 233 -12.84 7.21 10.91
N ILE A 234 -12.92 6.63 9.72
CA ILE A 234 -13.32 7.32 8.48
C ILE A 234 -14.62 6.73 7.94
N SER A 235 -15.40 7.53 7.22
CA SER A 235 -16.59 7.06 6.50
C SER A 235 -16.23 6.33 5.20
N GLU A 236 -17.18 5.60 4.60
CA GLU A 236 -17.00 5.05 3.25
C GLU A 236 -16.72 6.15 2.23
N ASP A 237 -17.37 7.31 2.34
CA ASP A 237 -17.10 8.47 1.47
C ASP A 237 -15.64 8.95 1.57
N GLN A 238 -15.09 9.03 2.78
CA GLN A 238 -13.67 9.36 2.98
C GLN A 238 -12.75 8.24 2.46
N MET A 239 -13.15 6.98 2.59
CA MET A 239 -12.44 5.84 2.02
C MET A 239 -12.38 5.93 0.49
N TYR A 240 -13.47 6.31 -0.19
CA TYR A 240 -13.50 6.54 -1.64
C TYR A 240 -12.59 7.70 -2.08
N HIS A 241 -12.31 8.65 -1.18
CA HIS A 241 -11.26 9.66 -1.36
C HIS A 241 -9.90 9.19 -0.83
N PHE A 242 -9.66 7.88 -0.75
CA PHE A 242 -8.40 7.26 -0.32
C PHE A 242 -7.91 7.63 1.09
N ALA A 243 -8.80 8.03 2.00
CA ALA A 243 -8.40 8.36 3.38
C ALA A 243 -7.86 7.15 4.18
N GLY A 244 -8.07 5.92 3.73
CA GLY A 244 -7.40 4.73 4.29
C GLY A 244 -6.01 4.50 3.70
N ASN A 245 -5.69 5.04 2.53
CA ASN A 245 -4.49 4.76 1.75
C ASN A 245 -3.32 5.70 2.10
N MET A 246 -2.91 5.65 3.37
CA MET A 246 -1.83 6.48 3.91
C MET A 246 -0.65 5.63 4.35
N LEU A 247 0.53 6.26 4.49
CA LEU A 247 1.71 5.64 5.07
C LEU A 247 2.38 6.60 6.04
N GLN A 248 2.83 6.11 7.19
CA GLN A 248 3.72 6.87 8.06
C GLN A 248 5.18 6.54 7.70
N VAL A 249 5.97 7.57 7.39
CA VAL A 249 7.39 7.46 7.01
C VAL A 249 8.27 8.32 7.93
N SER A 250 9.57 8.07 7.87
CA SER A 250 10.59 8.81 8.61
C SER A 250 11.35 9.75 7.68
N GLY A 251 11.36 11.04 7.99
CA GLY A 251 12.22 12.02 7.34
C GLY A 251 13.55 12.21 8.07
N SER A 252 14.19 13.35 7.81
CA SER A 252 15.42 13.78 8.48
C SER A 252 15.25 13.80 10.00
N ASN A 253 16.30 13.45 10.73
CA ASN A 253 16.31 13.41 12.21
C ASN A 253 15.22 12.52 12.83
N ASN A 254 14.79 11.48 12.11
CA ASN A 254 13.71 10.56 12.51
C ASN A 254 12.35 11.25 12.76
N GLN A 255 12.13 12.44 12.18
CA GLN A 255 10.82 13.09 12.23
C GLN A 255 9.79 12.24 11.48
N ARG A 256 8.69 11.90 12.15
CA ARG A 256 7.59 11.15 11.52
C ARG A 256 6.73 12.08 10.67
N TYR A 257 6.28 11.55 9.53
CA TYR A 257 5.33 12.20 8.64
C TYR A 257 4.26 11.19 8.22
N THR A 258 3.01 11.62 8.17
CA THR A 258 1.93 10.84 7.57
C THR A 258 1.69 11.33 6.15
N VAL A 259 1.83 10.43 5.19
CA VAL A 259 1.77 10.71 3.76
C VAL A 259 0.43 10.24 3.20
N MET A 260 -0.24 11.11 2.44
CA MET A 260 -1.53 10.83 1.82
C MET A 260 -1.72 11.63 0.52
N SER A 261 -2.79 11.38 -0.24
CA SER A 261 -3.16 12.25 -1.35
C SER A 261 -3.85 13.53 -0.88
N SER A 262 -3.96 14.51 -1.77
CA SER A 262 -4.70 15.74 -1.49
C SER A 262 -6.20 15.49 -1.38
N ALA A 263 -6.73 14.50 -2.12
CA ALA A 263 -8.12 14.06 -2.00
C ALA A 263 -8.40 13.50 -0.59
N ALA A 264 -7.51 12.61 -0.10
CA ALA A 264 -7.58 12.08 1.25
C ALA A 264 -7.53 13.21 2.29
N TYR A 265 -6.55 14.11 2.18
CA TYR A 265 -6.42 15.24 3.11
C TYR A 265 -7.67 16.13 3.15
N GLN A 266 -8.26 16.44 1.99
CA GLN A 266 -9.42 17.31 1.88
C GLN A 266 -10.73 16.66 2.35
N SER A 267 -10.83 15.32 2.30
CA SER A 267 -12.00 14.60 2.80
C SER A 267 -12.02 14.48 4.32
N LEU A 268 -10.86 14.59 4.99
CA LEU A 268 -10.75 14.51 6.44
C LEU A 268 -11.34 15.74 7.15
N THR A 269 -11.99 15.50 8.28
CA THR A 269 -12.41 16.55 9.19
C THR A 269 -11.22 17.16 9.93
N ALA A 270 -11.35 18.41 10.38
CA ALA A 270 -10.33 19.07 11.19
C ALA A 270 -9.95 18.27 12.46
N GLN A 271 -10.89 17.53 13.03
CA GLN A 271 -10.62 16.65 14.17
C GLN A 271 -9.73 15.47 13.77
N GLN A 272 -10.04 14.77 12.67
CA GLN A 272 -9.23 13.64 12.20
C GLN A 272 -7.82 14.11 11.80
N ILE A 273 -7.69 15.25 11.12
CA ILE A 273 -6.39 15.87 10.82
C ILE A 273 -5.61 16.10 12.10
N ALA A 274 -6.21 16.75 13.10
CA ALA A 274 -5.56 17.00 14.38
C ALA A 274 -5.17 15.72 15.12
N GLN A 275 -5.93 14.62 14.98
CA GLN A 275 -5.57 13.32 15.55
C GLN A 275 -4.36 12.69 14.87
N ILE A 276 -4.28 12.76 13.53
CA ILE A 276 -3.13 12.28 12.76
C ILE A 276 -1.89 13.12 13.10
N GLU A 277 -2.03 14.45 13.17
CA GLU A 277 -0.91 15.37 13.41
C GLU A 277 -0.28 15.25 14.80
N LYS A 278 -0.95 14.62 15.77
CA LYS A 278 -0.32 14.22 17.05
C LYS A 278 0.90 13.32 16.84
N PHE A 279 0.93 12.57 15.74
CA PHE A 279 1.95 11.58 15.42
C PHE A 279 2.92 12.05 14.32
N GLY A 280 2.84 13.33 13.92
CA GLY A 280 3.74 13.95 12.95
C GLY A 280 3.01 14.76 11.89
N PRO A 281 3.68 15.73 11.23
CA PRO A 281 3.05 16.55 10.19
C PRO A 281 2.54 15.69 9.03
N ILE A 282 1.50 16.18 8.36
CA ILE A 282 0.99 15.56 7.13
C ILE A 282 1.75 16.08 5.91
N ILE A 283 2.07 15.18 5.00
CA ILE A 283 2.52 15.48 3.63
C ILE A 283 1.45 15.00 2.67
N HIS A 284 1.04 15.86 1.75
CA HIS A 284 0.09 15.46 0.71
C HIS A 284 0.47 15.97 -0.69
N SER A 285 0.09 15.21 -1.71
CA SER A 285 0.27 15.57 -3.11
C SER A 285 -0.98 15.38 -3.95
N ASN A 286 -1.11 16.12 -5.04
CA ASN A 286 -2.19 15.84 -5.98
C ASN A 286 -1.81 14.56 -6.74
N LEU A 287 -2.71 13.57 -6.71
CA LEU A 287 -2.54 12.26 -7.36
C LEU A 287 -3.80 11.93 -8.18
N GLU A 288 -4.58 12.94 -8.58
CA GLU A 288 -5.88 12.80 -9.22
C GLU A 288 -5.83 11.82 -10.41
N THR A 289 -4.88 11.97 -11.33
CA THR A 289 -4.80 11.08 -12.50
C THR A 289 -4.45 9.65 -12.09
N ILE A 290 -3.51 9.49 -11.14
CA ILE A 290 -3.10 8.18 -10.64
C ILE A 290 -4.25 7.47 -9.91
N GLU A 291 -4.98 8.20 -9.07
CA GLU A 291 -6.13 7.71 -8.32
C GLU A 291 -7.27 7.30 -9.25
N THR A 292 -7.65 8.19 -10.17
CA THR A 292 -8.76 7.93 -11.10
C THR A 292 -8.46 6.75 -12.02
N CYS A 293 -7.29 6.68 -12.66
CA CYS A 293 -7.04 5.60 -13.63
C CYS A 293 -6.52 4.31 -12.99
N GLY A 294 -5.73 4.41 -11.91
CA GLY A 294 -5.08 3.25 -11.27
C GLY A 294 -5.89 2.64 -10.14
N GLY A 295 -6.82 3.39 -9.53
CA GLY A 295 -7.59 2.93 -8.38
C GLY A 295 -6.73 2.69 -7.13
N GLY A 296 -5.51 3.23 -7.10
CA GLY A 296 -4.56 3.22 -6.00
C GLY A 296 -4.05 4.63 -5.73
N SER A 297 -3.55 4.89 -4.52
CA SER A 297 -3.15 6.23 -4.08
C SER A 297 -1.75 6.20 -3.43
N ALA A 298 -1.46 7.17 -2.58
CA ALA A 298 -0.15 7.44 -2.00
C ALA A 298 0.52 6.17 -1.43
N ARG A 299 -0.17 5.40 -0.57
CA ARG A 299 0.41 4.19 0.04
C ARG A 299 0.78 3.14 -1.01
N CYS A 300 -0.08 2.92 -2.00
CA CYS A 300 0.17 1.91 -3.03
C CYS A 300 1.45 2.19 -3.81
N MET A 301 1.78 3.46 -4.02
CA MET A 301 2.98 3.87 -4.76
C MET A 301 4.29 3.68 -3.98
N MET A 302 4.22 3.36 -2.68
CA MET A 302 5.38 3.35 -1.78
C MET A 302 5.60 1.95 -1.20
N ALA A 303 6.58 1.22 -1.75
CA ALA A 303 7.07 -0.02 -1.14
C ALA A 303 8.11 0.32 -0.06
N GLU A 304 7.80 0.03 1.20
CA GLU A 304 8.68 0.32 2.33
C GLU A 304 9.93 -0.57 2.33
N VAL A 305 11.12 0.04 2.41
CA VAL A 305 12.39 -0.72 2.47
C VAL A 305 12.89 -0.78 3.92
N PHE A 306 12.79 -1.97 4.53
CA PHE A 306 13.30 -2.23 5.87
C PHE A 306 14.60 -3.05 5.87
N LEU A 307 15.15 -3.40 4.70
CA LEU A 307 16.38 -4.19 4.61
C LEU A 307 17.52 -3.58 5.45
N PRO A 308 18.35 -4.40 6.10
CA PRO A 308 19.55 -3.93 6.76
C PRO A 308 20.52 -3.36 5.72
N LYS A 309 21.36 -2.41 6.14
CA LYS A 309 22.47 -1.90 5.32
C LYS A 309 23.78 -2.55 5.74
N ALA A 310 24.69 -2.72 4.78
CA ALA A 310 26.07 -3.08 5.09
C ALA A 310 26.66 -2.01 6.02
N GLU A 311 27.34 -2.43 7.11
CA GLU A 311 28.08 -1.49 7.95
C GLU A 311 29.19 -0.83 7.12
N GLU A 312 29.27 0.51 7.16
CA GLU A 312 30.36 1.30 6.56
C GLU A 312 31.71 1.12 7.27
#